data_AF-A0A1I7YH97-F1
#
_entry.id   AF-A0A1I7YH97-F1
#
_cell.length_a   1.000
_cell.length_b   1.000
_cell.length_c   1.000
_cell.angle_alpha   90.00
_cell.angle_beta   90.00
_cell.angle_gamma   90.00
#
_symmetry.space_group_name_H-M   'P 1'
#
loop_
_entity.id
_entity.type
_entity.pdbx_description
1 polymer ?
#
loop_
_entity_poly.entity_id
_entity_poly.type
_entity_poly.pdbx_seq_one_letter_code
_entity_poly.pdbx_strand_id
1 'polypeptide(L)'
;MDDLQRLVRFIKPTTEGRYPVRYDFASCNYLALHYTPSLIGTKLLSSRLPVDSVDLWIKDEEVQEAAEEFLKSAGPLYYVRCGVLGLKQSTVDTLIDKFVPVDEGCFYMGGATRLTRAQLEKLVLKCEFSEKKAALALHLEGVTDSSKVTDFFDFEKYYGKKEVQEGELAATRGGQSWNCV
;
A
#
# COMPACT_ATOMS: atom_id res chain seq x y z
N MET A 1 4.72 -23.93 14.42
CA MET A 1 4.69 -22.45 14.62
C MET A 1 5.90 -21.98 15.41
N ASP A 2 6.38 -22.76 16.37
CA ASP A 2 7.53 -22.43 17.20
C ASP A 2 8.81 -22.13 16.40
N ASP A 3 9.09 -22.89 15.34
CA ASP A 3 10.23 -22.63 14.45
C ASP A 3 10.10 -21.31 13.69
N LEU A 4 8.87 -20.95 13.27
CA LEU A 4 8.59 -19.67 12.62
C LEU A 4 8.76 -18.52 13.61
N GLN A 5 8.27 -18.67 14.85
CA GLN A 5 8.47 -17.68 15.91
C GLN A 5 9.95 -17.51 16.27
N ARG A 6 10.72 -18.60 16.25
CA ARG A 6 12.16 -18.56 16.45
C ARG A 6 12.85 -17.83 15.30
N LEU A 7 12.44 -18.08 14.04
CA LEU A 7 12.95 -17.37 12.87
C LEU A 7 12.63 -15.87 12.91
N VAL A 8 11.42 -15.48 13.32
CA VAL A 8 10.99 -14.09 13.47
C VAL A 8 11.93 -13.28 14.37
N ARG A 9 12.49 -13.89 15.43
CA ARG A 9 13.44 -13.21 16.32
C ARG A 9 14.78 -12.89 15.65
N PHE A 10 15.12 -13.61 14.56
CA PHE A 10 16.34 -13.38 13.79
C PHE A 10 16.13 -12.45 12.59
N ILE A 11 14.88 -12.31 12.12
CA ILE A 11 14.52 -11.34 11.09
C ILE A 11 14.54 -9.95 11.73
N LYS A 12 15.66 -9.24 11.54
CA LYS A 12 15.70 -7.80 11.83
C LYS A 12 14.77 -7.08 10.85
N PRO A 13 14.08 -6.00 11.27
CA PRO A 13 13.52 -5.06 10.31
C PRO A 13 14.62 -4.66 9.33
N THR A 14 14.33 -4.71 8.04
CA THR A 14 15.30 -4.50 6.94
C THR A 14 16.01 -3.15 7.00
N THR A 15 15.56 -2.25 7.88
CA THR A 15 16.09 -0.92 8.07
C THR A 15 16.60 -0.70 9.49
N GLU A 16 17.91 -0.85 9.69
CA GLU A 16 18.65 -0.38 10.87
C GLU A 16 18.70 1.17 10.89
N GLY A 17 17.52 1.82 10.92
CA GLY A 17 17.36 3.26 11.10
C GLY A 17 17.35 4.13 9.84
N ARG A 18 17.53 3.55 8.63
CA ARG A 18 17.41 4.29 7.35
C ARG A 18 16.51 3.56 6.37
N TYR A 19 15.56 4.28 5.79
CA TYR A 19 14.69 3.77 4.73
C TYR A 19 15.52 3.39 3.49
N PRO A 20 15.14 2.33 2.76
CA PRO A 20 15.83 1.99 1.52
C PRO A 20 15.63 3.14 0.53
N VAL A 21 16.67 3.43 -0.25
CA VAL A 21 16.59 4.46 -1.29
C VAL A 21 15.59 4.03 -2.38
N ARG A 22 15.60 2.73 -2.69
CA ARG A 22 14.81 2.06 -3.71
C ARG A 22 14.31 0.73 -3.16
N TYR A 23 13.07 0.40 -3.48
CA TYR A 23 12.50 -0.90 -3.19
C TYR A 23 13.20 -2.00 -4.01
N ASP A 24 13.69 -3.03 -3.32
CA ASP A 24 14.21 -4.24 -3.94
C ASP A 24 13.44 -5.44 -3.40
N PHE A 25 12.64 -6.04 -4.28
CA PHE A 25 11.83 -7.22 -3.96
C PHE A 25 12.69 -8.39 -3.47
N ALA A 26 13.93 -8.54 -3.96
CA ALA A 26 14.80 -9.66 -3.60
C ALA A 26 15.33 -9.58 -2.15
N SER A 27 15.33 -8.39 -1.55
CA SER A 27 15.87 -8.15 -0.21
C SER A 27 14.84 -7.75 0.83
N CYS A 28 13.54 -7.80 0.51
CA CYS A 28 12.47 -7.33 1.38
C CYS A 28 11.87 -8.43 2.25
N ASN A 29 11.29 -8.05 3.39
CA ASN A 29 10.50 -8.96 4.22
C ASN A 29 9.05 -8.92 3.73
N TYR A 30 8.77 -9.79 2.77
CA TYR A 30 7.49 -9.84 2.05
C TYR A 30 6.54 -10.89 2.60
N LEU A 31 5.30 -10.48 2.92
CA LEU A 31 4.20 -11.40 3.22
C LEU A 31 3.16 -11.34 2.11
N ALA A 32 2.99 -12.46 1.42
CA ALA A 32 1.91 -12.67 0.46
C ALA A 32 0.91 -13.70 0.99
N LEU A 33 -0.36 -13.31 1.03
CA LEU A 33 -1.48 -14.19 1.35
C LEU A 33 -2.50 -14.13 0.21
N HIS A 34 -2.36 -15.07 -0.73
CA HIS A 34 -3.26 -15.29 -1.86
C HIS A 34 -3.92 -16.64 -1.69
N TYR A 35 -5.26 -16.70 -1.71
CA TYR A 35 -6.03 -17.95 -1.63
C TYR A 35 -5.59 -18.90 -0.49
N THR A 36 -5.05 -18.32 0.58
CA THR A 36 -4.49 -19.09 1.70
C THR A 36 -5.65 -19.61 2.56
N PRO A 37 -5.64 -20.89 3.00
CA PRO A 37 -6.67 -21.41 3.89
C PRO A 37 -6.79 -20.55 5.15
N SER A 38 -8.01 -20.26 5.58
CA SER A 38 -8.35 -19.31 6.65
C SER A 38 -7.58 -19.58 7.93
N LEU A 39 -7.50 -20.84 8.34
CA LEU A 39 -6.72 -21.26 9.52
C LEU A 39 -5.24 -20.90 9.43
N ILE A 40 -4.62 -21.03 8.25
CA ILE A 40 -3.20 -20.72 8.03
C ILE A 40 -3.03 -19.21 7.93
N GLY A 41 -3.90 -18.53 7.18
CA GLY A 41 -3.89 -17.07 7.03
C GLY A 41 -3.99 -16.36 8.37
N THR A 42 -4.98 -16.73 9.20
CA THR A 42 -5.15 -16.19 10.54
C THR A 42 -3.92 -16.43 11.41
N LYS A 43 -3.35 -17.64 11.41
CA LYS A 43 -2.12 -17.93 12.18
C LYS A 43 -0.92 -17.09 11.74
N LEU A 44 -0.73 -16.89 10.44
CA LEU A 44 0.38 -16.07 9.92
C LEU A 44 0.21 -14.60 10.31
N LEU A 45 -1.00 -14.05 10.16
CA LEU A 45 -1.32 -12.66 10.53
C LEU A 45 -1.18 -12.43 12.05
N SER A 46 -1.69 -13.35 12.86
CA SER A 46 -1.56 -13.28 14.33
C SER A 46 -0.11 -13.40 14.81
N SER A 47 0.80 -13.95 13.99
CA SER A 47 2.22 -14.05 14.34
C SER A 47 2.98 -12.73 14.24
N ARG A 48 2.36 -11.67 13.69
CA ARG A 48 2.91 -10.31 13.59
C ARG A 48 4.35 -10.30 13.05
N LEU A 49 4.53 -11.00 11.93
CA LEU A 49 5.83 -11.11 11.28
C LEU A 49 6.38 -9.70 10.99
N PRO A 50 7.69 -9.45 11.19
CA PRO A 50 8.33 -8.18 10.90
C PRO A 50 8.46 -8.03 9.37
N VAL A 51 7.40 -7.55 8.75
CA VAL A 51 7.33 -7.31 7.30
C VAL A 51 7.50 -5.84 7.00
N ASP A 52 8.07 -5.56 5.83
CA ASP A 52 8.14 -4.23 5.24
C ASP A 52 7.36 -4.15 3.91
N SER A 53 6.79 -5.27 3.48
CA SER A 53 6.12 -5.43 2.19
C SER A 53 4.98 -6.42 2.32
N VAL A 54 3.80 -6.07 1.82
CA VAL A 54 2.59 -6.89 1.96
C VAL A 54 1.85 -7.03 0.64
N ASP A 55 1.35 -8.23 0.38
CA ASP A 55 0.41 -8.54 -0.69
C ASP A 55 -0.72 -9.44 -0.16
N LEU A 56 -1.82 -8.81 0.23
CA LEU A 56 -2.94 -9.45 0.91
C LEU A 56 -4.19 -9.41 0.04
N TRP A 57 -4.64 -10.58 -0.43
CA TRP A 57 -5.90 -10.75 -1.14
C TRP A 57 -6.80 -11.72 -0.39
N ILE A 58 -7.55 -11.15 0.57
CA ILE A 58 -8.37 -11.90 1.52
C ILE A 58 -9.83 -11.57 1.27
N LYS A 59 -10.59 -12.58 0.81
CA LYS A 59 -12.04 -12.49 0.61
C LYS A 59 -12.83 -13.12 1.75
N ASP A 60 -12.15 -13.84 2.63
CA ASP A 60 -12.75 -14.54 3.74
C ASP A 60 -12.94 -13.61 4.93
N GLU A 61 -14.19 -13.45 5.37
CA GLU A 61 -14.58 -12.63 6.51
C GLU A 61 -13.94 -13.13 7.82
N GLU A 62 -13.70 -14.45 7.95
CA GLU A 62 -13.09 -15.04 9.15
C GLU A 62 -11.64 -14.56 9.39
N VAL A 63 -10.95 -14.14 8.32
CA VAL A 63 -9.54 -13.72 8.35
C VAL A 63 -9.42 -12.19 8.40
N GLN A 64 -10.52 -11.47 8.13
CA GLN A 64 -10.52 -10.02 7.98
C GLN A 64 -10.07 -9.28 9.25
N GLU A 65 -10.59 -9.67 10.41
CA GLU A 65 -10.20 -9.03 11.69
C GLU A 65 -8.71 -9.23 11.98
N ALA A 66 -8.20 -10.44 11.75
CA ALA A 66 -6.77 -10.73 11.90
C ALA A 66 -5.92 -9.92 10.91
N ALA A 67 -6.40 -9.69 9.69
CA ALA A 67 -5.73 -8.86 8.71
C ALA A 67 -5.71 -7.39 9.13
N GLU A 68 -6.82 -6.84 9.61
CA GLU A 68 -6.86 -5.45 10.12
C GLU A 68 -5.91 -5.24 11.30
N GLU A 69 -5.93 -6.14 12.28
CA GLU A 69 -5.05 -6.05 13.45
C GLU A 69 -3.58 -6.19 13.06
N PHE A 70 -3.27 -7.09 12.13
CA PHE A 70 -1.92 -7.21 11.57
C PHE A 70 -1.47 -5.90 10.91
N LEU A 71 -2.28 -5.35 9.99
CA LEU A 71 -1.97 -4.13 9.25
C LEU A 71 -1.80 -2.92 10.18
N LYS A 72 -2.59 -2.81 11.26
CA LYS A 72 -2.42 -1.76 12.28
C LYS A 72 -1.11 -1.93 13.06
N SER A 73 -0.70 -3.16 13.31
CA SER A 73 0.53 -3.47 14.06
C SER A 73 1.81 -3.39 13.22
N ALA A 74 1.69 -3.41 11.88
CA ALA A 74 2.84 -3.43 10.97
C ALA A 74 3.79 -2.23 11.16
N GLY A 75 5.05 -2.40 10.78
CA GLY A 75 6.01 -1.30 10.72
C GLY A 75 5.79 -0.38 9.51
N PRO A 76 6.80 0.41 9.13
CA PRO A 76 6.86 1.06 7.83
C PRO A 76 6.72 0.04 6.69
N LEU A 77 5.96 0.39 5.65
CA LEU A 77 5.73 -0.45 4.48
C LEU A 77 6.20 0.26 3.21
N TYR A 78 6.99 -0.42 2.38
CA TYR A 78 7.49 0.13 1.10
C TYR A 78 6.72 -0.39 -0.11
N TYR A 79 6.05 -1.53 0.06
CA TYR A 79 5.19 -2.14 -0.93
C TYR A 79 3.90 -2.60 -0.25
N VAL A 80 2.77 -2.03 -0.68
CA VAL A 80 1.44 -2.37 -0.19
C VAL A 80 0.62 -2.80 -1.37
N ARG A 81 0.17 -4.06 -1.38
CA ARG A 81 -0.88 -4.53 -2.27
C ARG A 81 -1.98 -5.14 -1.41
N CYS A 82 -3.12 -4.47 -1.34
CA CYS A 82 -4.18 -4.84 -0.42
C CYS A 82 -5.52 -4.93 -1.14
N GLY A 83 -6.11 -6.12 -1.13
CA GLY A 83 -7.43 -6.46 -1.66
C GLY A 83 -8.25 -7.22 -0.61
N VAL A 84 -8.22 -6.75 0.64
CA VAL A 84 -9.01 -7.31 1.75
C VAL A 84 -10.44 -6.76 1.68
N LEU A 85 -11.42 -7.66 1.71
CA LEU A 85 -12.83 -7.29 1.69
C LEU A 85 -13.23 -6.55 2.97
N GLY A 86 -13.99 -5.46 2.86
CA GLY A 86 -14.59 -4.78 4.00
C GLY A 86 -13.62 -4.03 4.92
N LEU A 87 -12.42 -3.68 4.47
CA LEU A 87 -11.43 -2.99 5.31
C LEU A 87 -12.01 -1.68 5.89
N LYS A 88 -11.94 -1.50 7.20
CA LYS A 88 -12.34 -0.24 7.85
C LYS A 88 -11.53 0.94 7.32
N GLN A 89 -12.19 2.09 7.17
CA GLN A 89 -11.54 3.33 6.72
C GLN A 89 -10.36 3.75 7.63
N SER A 90 -10.46 3.52 8.94
CA SER A 90 -9.35 3.77 9.87
C SER A 90 -8.14 2.87 9.63
N THR A 91 -8.35 1.64 9.13
CA THR A 91 -7.25 0.74 8.73
C THR A 91 -6.61 1.22 7.43
N VAL A 92 -7.40 1.75 6.47
CA VAL A 92 -6.87 2.40 5.26
C VAL A 92 -6.00 3.60 5.62
N ASP A 93 -6.47 4.48 6.52
CA ASP A 93 -5.69 5.62 7.00
C ASP A 93 -4.38 5.18 7.63
N THR A 94 -4.43 4.10 8.43
CA THR A 94 -3.26 3.51 9.07
C THR A 94 -2.27 2.96 8.04
N LEU A 95 -2.74 2.32 6.96
CA LEU A 95 -1.90 1.86 5.86
C LEU A 95 -1.22 3.02 5.13
N ILE A 96 -1.95 4.10 4.86
CA ILE A 96 -1.39 5.31 4.24
C ILE A 96 -0.32 5.91 5.17
N ASP A 97 -0.54 5.91 6.48
CA ASP A 97 0.43 6.40 7.47
C ASP A 97 1.68 5.52 7.57
N LYS A 98 1.53 4.20 7.43
CA LYS A 98 2.66 3.26 7.44
C LYS A 98 3.41 3.21 6.12
N PHE A 99 2.76 3.54 5.01
CA PHE A 99 3.40 3.54 3.71
C PHE A 99 4.51 4.59 3.66
N VAL A 100 5.73 4.18 3.31
CA VAL A 100 6.88 5.07 3.11
C VAL A 100 7.22 5.05 1.63
N PRO A 101 7.01 6.15 0.90
CA PRO A 101 7.38 6.23 -0.49
C PRO A 101 8.90 6.04 -0.67
N VAL A 102 9.27 5.14 -1.57
CA VAL A 102 10.65 4.88 -2.01
C VAL A 102 10.63 4.69 -3.51
N ASP A 103 11.79 4.81 -4.17
CA ASP A 103 11.86 4.58 -5.61
C ASP A 103 11.44 3.13 -5.92
N GLU A 104 10.52 2.93 -6.87
CA GLU A 104 9.91 1.63 -7.20
C GLU A 104 9.04 1.01 -6.09
N GLY A 105 8.76 1.75 -5.03
CA GLY A 105 7.73 1.42 -4.06
C GLY A 105 6.34 1.45 -4.71
N CYS A 106 5.37 0.76 -4.11
CA CYS A 106 4.03 0.68 -4.65
C CYS A 106 2.98 0.73 -3.55
N PHE A 107 1.90 1.48 -3.79
CA PHE A 107 0.69 1.42 -3.00
C PHE A 107 -0.49 1.09 -3.92
N TYR A 108 -0.91 -0.18 -3.84
CA TYR A 108 -2.06 -0.73 -4.55
C TYR A 108 -3.17 -1.03 -3.53
N MET A 109 -4.35 -0.45 -3.77
CA MET A 109 -5.57 -0.77 -3.02
C MET A 109 -6.66 -1.20 -3.99
N GLY A 110 -6.99 -2.49 -3.95
CA GLY A 110 -7.97 -3.12 -4.83
C GLY A 110 -9.14 -3.74 -4.10
N GLY A 111 -9.91 -4.55 -4.83
CA GLY A 111 -11.10 -5.22 -4.31
C GLY A 111 -12.26 -4.25 -4.05
N ALA A 112 -13.01 -4.53 -2.99
CA ALA A 112 -14.20 -3.76 -2.60
C ALA A 112 -13.87 -2.47 -1.81
N THR A 113 -12.64 -2.33 -1.34
CA THR A 113 -12.22 -1.14 -0.58
C THR A 113 -12.14 0.06 -1.51
N ARG A 114 -12.79 1.16 -1.13
CA ARG A 114 -12.80 2.42 -1.86
C ARG A 114 -12.13 3.50 -1.03
N LEU A 115 -11.18 4.21 -1.63
CA LEU A 115 -10.52 5.36 -1.01
C LEU A 115 -11.41 6.60 -1.13
N THR A 116 -11.50 7.34 -0.03
CA THR A 116 -12.10 8.67 -0.02
C THR A 116 -11.16 9.68 -0.70
N ARG A 117 -11.70 10.85 -1.10
CA ARG A 117 -10.88 11.95 -1.64
C ARG A 117 -9.80 12.40 -0.66
N ALA A 118 -10.12 12.45 0.63
CA ALA A 118 -9.18 12.88 1.67
C ALA A 118 -8.00 11.88 1.82
N GLN A 119 -8.27 10.58 1.73
CA GLN A 119 -7.24 9.54 1.74
C GLN A 119 -6.35 9.60 0.51
N LEU A 120 -6.94 9.78 -0.67
CA LEU A 120 -6.18 9.98 -1.90
C LEU A 120 -5.26 11.21 -1.78
N GLU A 121 -5.80 12.35 -1.33
CA GLU A 121 -5.02 13.57 -1.17
C GLU A 121 -3.87 13.38 -0.18
N LYS A 122 -4.13 12.74 0.97
CA LYS A 122 -3.11 12.42 1.97
C LYS A 122 -1.99 11.54 1.38
N LEU A 123 -2.34 10.51 0.63
CA LEU A 123 -1.38 9.58 0.01
C LEU A 123 -0.55 10.27 -1.09
N VAL A 124 -1.20 11.03 -1.98
CA VAL A 124 -0.52 11.75 -3.05
C VAL A 124 0.45 12.80 -2.48
N LEU A 125 0.02 13.58 -1.50
CA LEU A 125 0.89 14.56 -0.83
C LEU A 125 2.09 13.87 -0.16
N LYS A 126 1.88 12.73 0.47
CA LYS A 126 2.97 11.96 1.09
C LYS A 126 4.03 11.53 0.07
N CYS A 127 3.60 11.06 -1.10
CA CYS A 127 4.50 10.73 -2.21
C CYS A 127 5.20 11.99 -2.74
N GLU A 128 4.48 13.10 -2.93
CA GLU A 128 5.04 14.35 -3.42
C GLU A 128 6.16 14.89 -2.52
N PHE A 129 5.94 14.93 -1.20
CA PHE A 129 6.94 15.40 -0.24
C PHE A 129 8.16 14.49 -0.10
N SER A 130 8.10 13.26 -0.61
CA SER A 130 9.22 12.32 -0.52
C SER A 130 10.25 12.47 -1.64
N GLU A 131 9.88 13.13 -2.75
CA GLU A 131 10.68 13.18 -3.99
C GLU A 131 11.08 11.78 -4.53
N LYS A 132 10.24 10.76 -4.28
CA LYS A 132 10.46 9.35 -4.67
C LYS A 132 9.48 8.84 -5.70
N LYS A 133 9.93 8.04 -6.67
CA LYS A 133 9.06 7.46 -7.71
C LYS A 133 8.31 6.24 -7.22
N ALA A 134 7.23 6.45 -6.47
CA ALA A 134 6.30 5.41 -6.04
C ALA A 134 5.11 5.29 -7.00
N ALA A 135 4.67 4.06 -7.27
CA ALA A 135 3.47 3.78 -8.06
C ALA A 135 2.22 3.76 -7.18
N LEU A 136 1.13 4.38 -7.63
CA LEU A 136 -0.17 4.35 -6.96
C LEU A 136 -1.20 3.69 -7.87
N ALA A 137 -1.94 2.71 -7.35
CA ALA A 137 -3.02 2.07 -8.10
C ALA A 137 -4.23 1.83 -7.20
N LEU A 138 -5.32 2.56 -7.44
CA LEU A 138 -6.32 2.83 -6.42
C LEU A 138 -7.74 2.76 -6.97
N HIS A 139 -8.67 2.21 -6.19
CA HIS A 139 -10.10 2.37 -6.43
C HIS A 139 -10.69 3.48 -5.56
N LEU A 140 -11.23 4.54 -6.17
CA LEU A 140 -11.81 5.67 -5.43
C LEU A 140 -13.33 5.52 -5.24
N GLU A 141 -13.84 6.11 -4.18
CA GLU A 141 -15.28 6.19 -3.91
C GLU A 141 -15.98 7.09 -4.95
N GLY A 142 -17.09 6.61 -5.51
CA GLY A 142 -17.89 7.35 -6.48
C GLY A 142 -17.35 7.34 -7.92
N VAL A 143 -16.31 6.55 -8.22
CA VAL A 143 -15.82 6.36 -9.59
C VAL A 143 -16.80 5.53 -10.41
N THR A 144 -17.14 6.05 -11.58
CA THR A 144 -17.85 5.39 -12.67
C THR A 144 -16.89 5.13 -13.84
N ASP A 145 -17.26 4.29 -14.81
CA ASP A 145 -16.42 4.02 -15.99
C ASP A 145 -16.11 5.27 -16.84
N SER A 146 -16.89 6.33 -16.68
CA SER A 146 -16.70 7.64 -17.34
C SER A 146 -15.88 8.64 -16.53
N SER A 147 -15.57 8.32 -15.28
CA SER A 147 -14.91 9.22 -14.34
C SER A 147 -13.42 9.36 -14.64
N LYS A 148 -12.89 10.58 -14.52
CA LYS A 148 -11.44 10.83 -14.66
C LYS A 148 -10.82 11.03 -13.29
N VAL A 149 -9.55 10.65 -13.14
CA VAL A 149 -8.79 10.88 -11.90
C VAL A 149 -8.75 12.37 -11.49
N THR A 150 -8.79 13.29 -12.47
CA THR A 150 -8.91 14.74 -12.24
C THR A 150 -10.21 15.18 -11.56
N ASP A 151 -11.26 14.35 -11.60
CA ASP A 151 -12.55 14.66 -10.97
C ASP A 151 -12.49 14.45 -9.43
N PHE A 152 -11.46 13.75 -8.95
CA PHE A 152 -11.26 13.37 -7.54
C PHE A 152 -10.04 14.03 -6.91
N PHE A 153 -9.08 14.47 -7.72
CA PHE A 153 -7.88 15.15 -7.25
C PHE A 153 -7.53 16.35 -8.13
N ASP A 154 -7.32 17.50 -7.49
CA ASP A 154 -6.90 18.72 -8.15
C ASP A 154 -5.39 18.72 -8.36
N PHE A 155 -4.95 18.19 -9.51
CA PHE A 155 -3.54 18.17 -9.88
C PHE A 155 -2.98 19.56 -10.13
N GLU A 156 -3.78 20.54 -10.55
CA GLU A 156 -3.30 21.88 -10.88
C GLU A 156 -2.89 22.64 -9.63
N LYS A 157 -3.51 22.31 -8.49
CA LYS A 157 -3.09 22.80 -7.17
C LYS A 157 -1.66 22.41 -6.79
N TYR A 158 -1.17 21.24 -7.22
CA TYR A 158 0.08 20.65 -6.70
C TYR A 158 1.16 20.41 -7.77
N TYR A 159 0.78 20.21 -9.02
CA TYR A 159 1.65 19.79 -10.13
C TYR A 159 1.66 20.82 -11.25
N GLY A 160 2.85 21.13 -11.77
CA GLY A 160 3.03 22.06 -12.89
C GLY A 160 2.81 21.43 -14.26
N LYS A 161 2.86 20.10 -14.37
CA LYS A 161 2.63 19.37 -15.63
C LYS A 161 1.96 18.02 -15.32
N LYS A 162 1.00 17.64 -16.17
CA LYS A 162 0.33 16.33 -16.13
C LYS A 162 0.29 15.72 -17.52
N GLU A 163 0.53 14.43 -17.61
CA GLU A 163 0.39 13.61 -18.80
C GLU A 163 -0.64 12.51 -18.47
N VAL A 164 -1.54 12.23 -19.42
CA VAL A 164 -2.55 11.17 -19.26
C VAL A 164 -2.43 10.28 -20.51
N GLN A 165 -2.15 8.99 -20.33
CA GLN A 165 -2.06 8.01 -21.41
C GLN A 165 -2.85 6.75 -21.05
N GLU A 166 -3.77 6.32 -21.91
CA GLU A 166 -4.45 5.02 -21.85
C GLU A 166 -5.01 4.59 -20.47
N GLY A 167 -5.55 5.54 -19.69
CA GLY A 167 -6.10 5.27 -18.35
C GLY A 167 -5.09 5.44 -17.22
N GLU A 168 -3.82 5.61 -17.55
CA GLU A 168 -2.76 5.98 -16.61
C GLU A 168 -2.61 7.51 -16.53
N LEU A 169 -2.54 8.05 -15.30
CA LEU A 169 -2.26 9.47 -15.08
C LEU A 169 -0.86 9.65 -14.52
N ALA A 170 -0.03 10.36 -15.27
CA ALA A 170 1.33 10.72 -14.90
C ALA A 170 1.42 12.20 -14.57
N ALA A 171 1.44 12.55 -13.28
CA ALA A 171 1.77 13.91 -12.88
C ALA A 171 3.30 14.11 -12.95
N THR A 172 3.77 15.33 -13.18
CA THR A 172 5.20 15.68 -13.10
C THR A 172 5.40 17.08 -12.52
N ARG A 173 6.37 17.25 -11.64
CA ARG A 173 6.84 18.57 -11.20
C ARG A 173 8.37 18.60 -11.28
N GLY A 174 8.93 19.55 -12.04
CA GLY A 174 10.39 19.67 -12.19
C GLY A 174 11.09 18.56 -12.99
N GLY A 175 10.37 17.78 -13.81
CA GLY A 175 10.96 16.77 -14.70
C GLY A 175 10.86 15.30 -14.23
N GLN A 176 10.12 15.02 -13.16
CA GLN A 176 9.90 13.66 -12.65
C GLN A 176 8.50 13.15 -12.99
N SER A 177 8.36 11.92 -13.52
CA SER A 177 7.10 11.29 -13.95
C SER A 177 6.55 10.32 -12.91
N TRP A 178 5.25 10.42 -12.62
CA TRP A 178 4.46 9.49 -11.82
C TRP A 178 3.65 8.56 -12.74
N ASN A 179 3.19 7.40 -12.29
CA ASN A 179 2.16 6.61 -12.98
C ASN A 179 1.07 6.27 -11.96
N CYS A 180 -0.15 6.76 -12.18
CA CYS A 180 -1.37 6.31 -11.50
C CYS A 180 -2.10 5.34 -12.43
N VAL A 181 -2.24 4.07 -12.05
CA VAL A 181 -3.00 3.05 -12.81
C VAL A 181 -4.34 2.78 -12.15
#